data_AF-A0AA96PZD1-F1
#
_entry.id   AF-A0AA96PZD1-F1
#
_cell.length_a   1.000
_cell.length_b   1.000
_cell.length_c   1.000
_cell.angle_alpha   90.00
_cell.angle_beta   90.00
_cell.angle_gamma   90.00
#
_symmetry.space_group_name_H-M   'P 1'
#
loop_
_entity.id
_entity.type
_entity.pdbx_description
1 polymer ?
#
loop_
_entity_poly.entity_id
_entity_poly.type
_entity_poly.pdbx_seq_one_letter_code
_entity_poly.pdbx_strand_id
1 'polypeptide(L)'
;MNKKTKGKRTAVAVVAVVGLLFGICGTVQSFRTSARLEAEVALLTEQLQEKETKIAALEARTADHLDAYLPRSLYVAVGRTLELYNDQVAFSGDRHDYSFNWVCDIGRNLERKFAVTGDADSLGEHTLTLTIYNDQLEPVWEQETVLEVVEDRIRENVHILNIGDSLSDSTPWYEEVTRLSDGRVTFVGTRGSKNAMHEGRSGFSICDYLTETDYPYAGEGVHGFYNPATGGFDFSYYKETTGVHPDVVQIFLGKNGMSLDSKPGIDWLKEMVDNIRETEPDIPIYLVQTIYMGDQNGIGGETDGKGRSALNGYYKAEEDEKVFLWTKAMDEAFGEMEQVYLIPAALTFDSAYNFRAGIEKVNARSSRTEAVLEEGMHPNKEGYLQIADSIFSVYCGTMR
;
A
#
# COMPACT_ATOMS: atom_id res chain seq x y z
N MET A 1 95.69 -49.50 40.47
CA MET A 1 94.79 -50.32 39.62
C MET A 1 93.37 -49.77 39.70
N ASN A 2 92.73 -49.66 38.54
CA ASN A 2 91.68 -48.71 38.17
C ASN A 2 90.26 -49.24 38.50
N LYS A 3 89.57 -48.73 39.53
CA LYS A 3 88.13 -49.00 39.81
C LYS A 3 87.46 -47.81 40.54
N LYS A 4 87.38 -46.63 39.92
CA LYS A 4 86.58 -45.51 40.48
C LYS A 4 85.93 -44.65 39.40
N THR A 5 85.37 -45.27 38.36
CA THR A 5 84.70 -44.53 37.26
C THR A 5 83.39 -45.15 36.76
N LYS A 6 82.89 -46.24 37.37
CA LYS A 6 81.62 -46.86 36.95
C LYS A 6 80.38 -46.47 37.78
N GLY A 7 80.49 -46.18 39.08
CA GLY A 7 79.32 -45.95 39.96
C GLY A 7 78.67 -44.57 39.87
N LYS A 8 79.42 -43.52 39.55
CA LYS A 8 78.87 -42.14 39.45
C LYS A 8 78.09 -41.90 38.15
N ARG A 9 78.39 -42.61 37.07
CA ARG A 9 77.67 -42.46 35.79
C ARG A 9 76.27 -43.09 35.83
N THR A 10 76.08 -44.19 36.56
CA THR A 10 74.77 -44.87 36.64
C THR A 10 73.78 -44.13 37.53
N ALA A 11 74.21 -43.61 38.69
CA ALA A 11 73.33 -42.87 39.61
C ALA A 11 72.87 -41.52 39.04
N VAL A 12 73.73 -40.81 38.32
CA VAL A 12 73.37 -39.55 37.63
C VAL A 12 72.40 -39.80 36.47
N ALA A 13 72.54 -40.93 35.76
CA ALA A 13 71.63 -41.31 34.69
C ALA A 13 70.21 -41.63 35.20
N VAL A 14 70.06 -42.32 36.33
CA VAL A 14 68.73 -42.67 36.88
C VAL A 14 68.00 -41.43 37.39
N VAL A 15 68.68 -40.51 38.09
CA VAL A 15 68.07 -39.27 38.60
C VAL A 15 67.68 -38.34 37.45
N ALA A 16 68.48 -38.27 36.38
CA ALA A 16 68.15 -37.50 35.19
C ALA A 16 66.93 -38.08 34.45
N VAL A 17 66.81 -39.41 34.34
CA VAL A 17 65.67 -40.08 33.69
C VAL A 17 64.38 -39.92 34.49
N VAL A 18 64.44 -40.00 35.82
CA VAL A 18 63.27 -39.79 36.70
C VAL A 18 62.81 -38.33 36.69
N GLY A 19 63.74 -37.37 36.73
CA GLY A 19 63.41 -35.94 36.59
C GLY A 19 62.83 -35.59 35.22
N LEU A 20 63.33 -36.22 34.16
CA LEU A 20 62.77 -36.09 32.81
C LEU A 20 61.35 -36.70 32.73
N LEU A 21 61.12 -37.87 33.33
CA LEU A 21 59.80 -38.52 33.36
C LEU A 21 58.77 -37.72 34.18
N PHE A 22 59.14 -37.16 35.33
CA PHE A 22 58.24 -36.29 36.10
C PHE A 22 57.98 -34.95 35.41
N GLY A 23 58.98 -34.35 34.74
CA GLY A 23 58.80 -33.16 33.91
C GLY A 23 57.90 -33.42 32.68
N ILE A 24 58.04 -34.59 32.05
CA ILE A 24 57.17 -35.04 30.96
C ILE A 24 55.74 -35.31 31.48
N CYS A 25 55.56 -35.94 32.64
CA CYS A 25 54.23 -36.16 33.21
C CYS A 25 53.53 -34.84 33.59
N GLY A 26 54.23 -33.88 34.20
CA GLY A 26 53.66 -32.57 34.55
C GLY A 26 53.30 -31.73 33.33
N THR A 27 54.14 -31.73 32.29
CA THR A 27 53.85 -31.06 31.01
C THR A 27 52.69 -31.74 30.28
N VAL A 28 52.66 -33.07 30.19
CA VAL A 28 51.55 -33.83 29.59
C VAL A 28 50.23 -33.57 30.31
N GLN A 29 50.22 -33.46 31.64
CA GLN A 29 49.03 -33.14 32.40
C GLN A 29 48.58 -31.69 32.18
N SER A 30 49.52 -30.73 32.13
CA SER A 30 49.23 -29.33 31.77
C SER A 30 48.66 -29.20 30.35
N PHE A 31 49.25 -29.89 29.37
CA PHE A 31 48.76 -29.91 27.98
C PHE A 31 47.38 -30.55 27.87
N ARG A 32 47.10 -31.63 28.60
CA ARG A 32 45.76 -32.24 28.65
C ARG A 32 44.73 -31.31 29.28
N THR A 33 45.13 -30.52 30.27
CA THR A 33 44.24 -29.55 30.91
C THR A 33 43.97 -28.37 29.97
N SER A 34 44.99 -27.84 29.29
CA SER A 34 44.85 -26.80 28.24
C SER A 34 43.95 -27.25 27.11
N ALA A 35 44.16 -28.44 26.56
CA ALA A 35 43.34 -28.98 25.48
C ALA A 35 41.88 -29.19 25.90
N ARG A 36 41.64 -29.53 27.18
CA ARG A 36 40.27 -29.63 27.73
C ARG A 36 39.62 -28.26 27.87
N LEU A 37 40.35 -27.26 28.36
CA LEU A 37 39.89 -25.88 28.45
C LEU A 37 39.60 -25.29 27.07
N GLU A 38 40.47 -25.52 26.09
CA GLU A 38 40.27 -25.10 24.70
C GLU A 38 39.02 -25.74 24.09
N ALA A 39 38.79 -27.04 24.34
CA ALA A 39 37.57 -27.72 23.91
C ALA A 39 36.30 -27.18 24.60
N GLU A 40 36.38 -26.83 25.89
CA GLU A 40 35.26 -26.24 26.63
C GLU A 40 34.95 -24.81 26.17
N VAL A 41 35.96 -23.99 25.90
CA VAL A 41 35.80 -22.66 25.31
C VAL A 41 35.20 -22.75 23.90
N ALA A 42 35.66 -23.70 23.07
CA ALA A 42 35.10 -23.92 21.74
C ALA A 42 33.62 -24.32 21.82
N LEU A 43 33.26 -25.23 22.72
CA LEU A 43 31.87 -25.64 22.95
C LEU A 43 31.00 -24.48 23.45
N LEU A 44 31.48 -23.69 24.40
CA LEU A 44 30.75 -22.52 24.90
C LEU A 44 30.57 -21.45 23.82
N THR A 45 31.56 -21.28 22.94
CA THR A 45 31.48 -20.35 21.81
C THR A 45 30.40 -20.79 20.82
N GLU A 46 30.34 -22.09 20.48
CA GLU A 46 29.30 -22.67 19.62
C GLU A 46 27.91 -22.50 20.24
N GLN A 47 27.76 -22.76 21.55
CA GLN A 47 26.51 -22.57 22.27
C GLN A 47 26.07 -21.10 22.33
N LEU A 48 27.01 -20.15 22.42
CA LEU A 48 26.72 -18.72 22.39
C LEU A 48 26.22 -18.31 21.00
N GLN A 49 26.91 -18.75 19.94
CA GLN A 49 26.50 -18.50 18.56
C GLN A 49 25.08 -19.03 18.26
N GLU A 50 24.77 -20.24 18.75
CA GLU A 50 23.42 -20.82 18.61
C GLU A 50 22.38 -19.99 19.35
N LYS A 51 22.69 -19.50 20.56
CA LYS A 51 21.80 -18.63 21.34
C LYS A 51 21.58 -17.28 20.69
N GLU A 52 22.63 -16.64 20.18
CA GLU A 52 22.54 -15.37 19.44
C GLU A 52 21.66 -15.53 18.21
N THR A 53 21.81 -16.64 17.47
CA THR A 53 20.94 -16.96 16.32
C THR A 53 19.48 -17.12 16.73
N LYS A 54 19.22 -17.79 17.87
CA LYS A 54 17.85 -17.94 18.41
C LYS A 54 17.26 -16.63 18.90
N ILE A 55 18.07 -15.77 19.52
CA ILE A 55 17.64 -14.44 19.96
C ILE A 55 17.27 -13.60 18.74
N ALA A 56 18.14 -13.53 17.72
CA ALA A 56 17.84 -12.79 16.48
C ALA A 56 16.57 -13.30 15.79
N ALA A 57 16.35 -14.62 15.77
CA ALA A 57 15.12 -15.20 15.22
C ALA A 57 13.87 -14.91 16.06
N LEU A 58 14.00 -14.80 17.39
CA LEU A 58 12.91 -14.39 18.27
C LEU A 58 12.61 -12.90 18.13
N GLU A 59 13.65 -12.07 18.06
CA GLU A 59 13.55 -10.63 17.77
C GLU A 59 12.84 -10.41 16.43
N ALA A 60 13.25 -11.08 15.35
CA ALA A 60 12.57 -10.98 14.06
C ALA A 60 11.10 -11.44 14.08
N ARG A 61 10.74 -12.40 14.94
CA ARG A 61 9.35 -12.88 15.10
C ARG A 61 8.49 -12.01 16.00
N THR A 62 9.10 -11.16 16.81
CA THR A 62 8.42 -10.29 17.78
C THR A 62 8.56 -8.82 17.43
N ALA A 63 9.41 -8.48 16.46
CA ALA A 63 9.49 -7.16 15.86
C ALA A 63 8.12 -6.82 15.29
N ASP A 64 7.60 -5.67 15.70
CA ASP A 64 6.38 -5.14 15.12
C ASP A 64 6.60 -4.91 13.62
N HIS A 65 5.60 -5.32 12.83
CA HIS A 65 5.66 -5.24 11.39
C HIS A 65 5.25 -3.84 10.98
N LEU A 66 6.20 -3.01 10.54
CA LEU A 66 5.92 -1.76 9.84
C LEU A 66 6.19 -1.96 8.35
N ASP A 67 5.18 -1.71 7.53
CA ASP A 67 5.35 -1.47 6.11
C ASP A 67 4.83 -0.06 5.79
N ALA A 68 5.51 0.64 4.89
CA ALA A 68 5.17 2.01 4.53
C ALA A 68 5.41 2.25 3.04
N TYR A 69 4.60 3.14 2.47
CA TYR A 69 4.57 3.43 1.05
C TYR A 69 4.32 4.93 0.82
N LEU A 70 5.14 5.49 -0.08
CA LEU A 70 4.92 6.79 -0.69
C LEU A 70 5.16 6.69 -2.19
N PRO A 71 4.28 7.25 -3.04
CA PRO A 71 4.51 7.30 -4.48
C PRO A 71 5.68 8.23 -4.80
N ARG A 72 6.28 8.07 -5.99
CA ARG A 72 7.42 8.89 -6.42
C ARG A 72 7.07 10.36 -6.63
N SER A 73 5.84 10.63 -7.07
CA SER A 73 5.33 11.96 -7.34
C SER A 73 3.89 12.11 -6.86
N LEU A 74 3.57 13.30 -6.37
CA LEU A 74 2.25 13.73 -5.96
C LEU A 74 1.96 15.08 -6.62
N TYR A 75 0.70 15.31 -6.98
CA TYR A 75 0.27 16.55 -7.59
C TYR A 75 -0.77 17.25 -6.73
N VAL A 76 -0.65 18.57 -6.59
CA VAL A 76 -1.68 19.41 -5.96
C VAL A 76 -1.96 20.61 -6.87
N ALA A 77 -3.17 20.69 -7.41
CA ALA A 77 -3.57 21.85 -8.20
C ALA A 77 -3.77 23.09 -7.31
N VAL A 78 -3.48 24.27 -7.85
CA VAL A 78 -3.72 25.55 -7.16
C VAL A 78 -5.16 25.63 -6.63
N GLY A 79 -5.32 26.02 -5.37
CA GLY A 79 -6.62 26.11 -4.70
C GLY A 79 -7.25 24.76 -4.34
N ARG A 80 -6.60 23.63 -4.60
CA ARG A 80 -6.95 22.29 -4.08
C ARG A 80 -6.10 21.96 -2.86
N THR A 81 -6.60 21.04 -2.02
CA THR A 81 -5.84 20.56 -0.86
C THR A 81 -5.49 19.10 -1.05
N LEU A 82 -4.21 18.78 -0.95
CA LEU A 82 -3.70 17.42 -0.83
C LEU A 82 -3.45 17.12 0.65
N GLU A 83 -3.94 15.96 1.08
CA GLU A 83 -3.75 15.47 2.44
C GLU A 83 -3.23 14.03 2.36
N LEU A 84 -2.23 13.67 3.16
CA LEU A 84 -1.70 12.29 3.20
C LEU A 84 -1.87 11.77 4.62
N TYR A 85 -2.68 10.73 4.77
CA TYR A 85 -3.04 10.20 6.07
C TYR A 85 -2.00 9.22 6.59
N ASN A 86 -1.56 9.43 7.82
CA ASN A 86 -0.52 8.62 8.46
C ASN A 86 -0.91 7.13 8.50
N ASP A 87 -2.20 6.82 8.71
CA ASP A 87 -2.75 5.46 8.76
C ASP A 87 -2.97 4.82 7.38
N GLN A 88 -2.74 5.57 6.29
CA GLN A 88 -2.94 5.11 4.92
C GLN A 88 -1.64 5.02 4.12
N VAL A 89 -0.59 5.71 4.57
CA VAL A 89 0.77 5.61 4.02
C VAL A 89 1.61 4.54 4.72
N ALA A 90 1.16 4.02 5.86
CA ALA A 90 1.84 2.98 6.59
C ALA A 90 0.86 2.02 7.24
N PHE A 91 1.21 0.74 7.22
CA PHE A 91 0.50 -0.33 7.90
C PHE A 91 1.39 -0.89 9.02
N SER A 92 0.82 -1.04 10.22
CA SER A 92 1.50 -1.71 11.34
C SER A 92 0.55 -2.49 12.23
N GLY A 93 1.11 -3.45 12.99
CA GLY A 93 0.37 -4.29 13.93
C GLY A 93 -0.20 -3.48 15.10
N ASP A 94 0.63 -2.65 15.75
CA ASP A 94 0.17 -1.57 16.63
C ASP A 94 0.58 -0.21 16.06
N ARG A 95 -0.39 0.68 15.93
CA ARG A 95 -0.17 2.00 15.35
C ARG A 95 0.48 2.97 16.33
N HIS A 96 0.22 2.78 17.63
CA HIS A 96 0.63 3.72 18.67
C HIS A 96 2.12 3.71 18.95
N ASP A 97 2.82 2.68 18.47
CA ASP A 97 4.26 2.51 18.60
C ASP A 97 5.05 3.33 17.58
N TYR A 98 4.37 4.03 16.65
CA TYR A 98 5.02 4.81 15.60
C TYR A 98 4.62 6.29 15.57
N SER A 99 5.60 7.15 15.30
CA SER A 99 5.44 8.60 15.14
C SER A 99 5.84 9.05 13.73
N PHE A 100 5.08 9.99 13.16
CA PHE A 100 5.19 10.41 11.77
C PHE A 100 5.70 11.84 11.71
N ASN A 101 6.79 12.05 10.98
CA ASN A 101 7.34 13.37 10.74
C ASN A 101 7.38 13.67 9.25
N TRP A 102 6.58 14.65 8.86
CA TRP A 102 6.57 15.18 7.50
C TRP A 102 7.39 16.47 7.43
N VAL A 103 8.28 16.55 6.45
CA VAL A 103 9.11 17.73 6.20
C VAL A 103 8.97 18.13 4.75
N CYS A 104 8.53 19.36 4.53
CA CYS A 104 8.47 20.03 3.24
C CYS A 104 8.57 21.54 3.50
N ASP A 105 9.01 22.31 2.51
CA ASP A 105 9.05 23.77 2.59
C ASP A 105 7.63 24.40 2.53
N ILE A 106 6.63 23.64 2.06
CA ILE A 106 5.22 23.98 2.06
C ILE A 106 4.36 22.95 2.81
N GLY A 107 3.14 23.34 3.18
CA GLY A 107 2.21 22.47 3.90
C GLY A 107 2.50 22.38 5.40
N ARG A 108 1.87 21.39 6.06
CA ARG A 108 1.90 21.23 7.52
C ARG A 108 1.95 19.76 7.92
N ASN A 109 2.83 19.44 8.85
CA ASN A 109 2.82 18.18 9.59
C ASN A 109 1.77 18.25 10.70
N LEU A 110 0.73 17.40 10.64
CA LEU A 110 -0.37 17.32 11.62
C LEU A 110 -0.45 15.91 12.20
N GLU A 111 -1.11 15.79 13.35
CA GLU A 111 -1.26 14.54 14.12
C GLU A 111 -1.71 13.35 13.27
N ARG A 112 -2.70 13.55 12.37
CA ARG A 112 -3.27 12.49 11.53
C ARG A 112 -2.67 12.44 10.12
N LYS A 113 -2.03 13.51 9.66
CA LYS A 113 -1.75 13.71 8.23
C LYS A 113 -0.73 14.80 7.94
N PHE A 114 -0.11 14.73 6.77
CA PHE A 114 0.40 15.92 6.09
C PHE A 114 -0.73 16.63 5.36
N ALA A 115 -0.74 17.96 5.32
CA ALA A 115 -1.73 18.73 4.55
C ALA A 115 -1.11 19.95 3.88
N VAL A 116 -1.37 20.12 2.58
CA VAL A 116 -0.91 21.25 1.76
C VAL A 116 -2.04 21.72 0.84
N THR A 117 -2.22 23.02 0.74
CA THR A 117 -3.11 23.63 -0.27
C THR A 117 -2.23 24.24 -1.35
N GLY A 118 -2.49 23.93 -2.62
CA GLY A 118 -1.74 24.47 -3.73
C GLY A 118 -1.86 25.99 -3.80
N ASP A 119 -0.73 26.68 -3.87
CA ASP A 119 -0.64 28.14 -3.97
C ASP A 119 0.10 28.50 -5.26
N ALA A 120 -0.38 29.53 -5.97
CA ALA A 120 0.24 29.98 -7.22
C ALA A 120 1.67 30.51 -7.02
N ASP A 121 2.00 31.01 -5.83
CA ASP A 121 3.35 31.48 -5.49
C ASP A 121 4.32 30.30 -5.21
N SER A 122 3.78 29.08 -5.07
CA SER A 122 4.53 27.85 -4.82
C SER A 122 4.47 26.89 -6.02
N LEU A 123 4.24 27.37 -7.25
CA LEU A 123 4.23 26.50 -8.44
C LEU A 123 5.58 25.79 -8.63
N GLY A 124 5.52 24.51 -8.98
CA GLY A 124 6.69 23.67 -9.27
C GLY A 124 6.89 22.53 -8.28
N GLU A 125 8.09 21.95 -8.33
CA GLU A 125 8.45 20.78 -7.53
C GLU A 125 8.95 21.17 -6.13
N HIS A 126 8.45 20.45 -5.14
CA HIS A 126 8.87 20.51 -3.74
C HIS A 126 9.26 19.12 -3.25
N THR A 127 10.33 19.01 -2.47
CA THR A 127 10.70 17.74 -1.83
C THR A 127 9.87 17.57 -0.56
N LEU A 128 9.09 16.49 -0.49
CA LEU A 128 8.37 16.06 0.70
C LEU A 128 9.03 14.79 1.24
N THR A 129 9.49 14.85 2.48
CA THR A 129 10.10 13.72 3.19
C THR A 129 9.16 13.24 4.29
N LEU A 130 8.93 11.92 4.37
CA LEU A 130 8.33 11.27 5.53
C LEU A 130 9.40 10.45 6.24
N THR A 131 9.60 10.73 7.52
CA THR A 131 10.36 9.87 8.44
C THR A 131 9.41 9.27 9.46
N ILE A 132 9.44 7.95 9.62
CA ILE A 132 8.68 7.21 10.63
C ILE A 132 9.64 6.78 11.74
N TYR A 133 9.26 7.07 12.98
CA TYR A 133 10.02 6.73 14.17
C TYR A 133 9.29 5.66 14.98
N ASN A 134 10.02 4.75 15.62
CA ASN A 134 9.46 3.86 16.64
C ASN A 134 9.25 4.60 17.99
N ASP A 135 8.79 3.88 19.01
CA ASP A 135 8.54 4.39 20.36
C ASP A 135 9.82 4.76 21.13
N GLN A 136 11.00 4.36 20.62
CA GLN A 136 12.32 4.83 21.09
C GLN A 136 12.81 6.10 20.36
N LEU A 137 12.01 6.68 19.47
CA LEU A 137 12.37 7.83 18.62
C LEU A 137 13.52 7.54 17.64
N GLU A 138 13.70 6.28 17.26
CA GLU A 138 14.67 5.87 16.24
C GLU A 138 13.99 5.85 14.86
N PRO A 139 14.60 6.42 13.81
CA PRO A 139 14.04 6.37 12.48
C PRO A 139 14.08 4.93 11.95
N VAL A 140 12.91 4.38 11.64
CA VAL A 140 12.75 3.00 11.15
C VAL A 140 12.39 2.94 9.67
N TRP A 141 11.91 4.05 9.11
CA TRP A 141 11.62 4.20 7.69
C TRP A 141 11.74 5.67 7.28
N GLU A 142 12.26 5.94 6.09
CA GLU A 142 12.36 7.28 5.53
C GLU A 142 12.25 7.21 4.00
N GLN A 143 11.47 8.10 3.41
CA GLN A 143 11.33 8.20 1.96
C GLN A 143 11.03 9.64 1.55
N GLU A 144 11.58 10.03 0.40
CA GLU A 144 11.26 11.29 -0.28
C GLU A 144 10.30 11.04 -1.45
N THR A 145 9.43 12.01 -1.68
CA THR A 145 8.55 12.12 -2.85
C THR A 145 8.60 13.53 -3.42
N VAL A 146 8.36 13.66 -4.73
CA VAL A 146 8.19 14.96 -5.38
C VAL A 146 6.74 15.40 -5.22
N LEU A 147 6.51 16.48 -4.48
CA LEU A 147 5.23 17.18 -4.42
C LEU A 147 5.24 18.30 -5.47
N GLU A 148 4.49 18.14 -6.55
CA GLU A 148 4.38 19.16 -7.59
C GLU A 148 3.11 19.99 -7.40
N VAL A 149 3.27 21.29 -7.19
CA VAL A 149 2.16 22.25 -7.22
C VAL A 149 1.95 22.67 -8.67
N VAL A 150 0.76 22.40 -9.19
CA VAL A 150 0.43 22.58 -10.61
C VAL A 150 -0.66 23.63 -10.80
N GLU A 151 -0.69 24.25 -11.97
CA GLU A 151 -1.79 25.14 -12.35
C GLU A 151 -3.14 24.39 -12.29
N ASP A 152 -4.20 25.05 -11.86
CA ASP A 152 -5.57 24.50 -11.81
C ASP A 152 -6.24 24.50 -13.19
N ARG A 153 -5.50 24.09 -14.23
CA ARG A 153 -5.93 24.22 -15.62
C ARG A 153 -5.59 22.99 -16.45
N ILE A 154 -6.64 22.43 -17.05
CA ILE A 154 -6.54 21.53 -18.20
C ILE A 154 -6.66 22.38 -19.47
N ARG A 155 -5.80 22.15 -20.46
CA ARG A 155 -5.69 23.02 -21.65
C ARG A 155 -6.68 22.63 -22.74
N GLU A 156 -6.68 21.35 -23.07
CA GLU A 156 -7.47 20.77 -24.15
C GLU A 156 -8.79 20.16 -23.64
N ASN A 157 -9.75 20.01 -24.54
CA ASN A 157 -10.94 19.20 -24.25
C ASN A 157 -10.54 17.72 -24.31
N VAL A 158 -10.98 16.95 -23.32
CA VAL A 158 -10.66 15.52 -23.19
C VAL A 158 -11.91 14.72 -22.85
N HIS A 159 -12.09 13.60 -23.54
CA HIS A 159 -13.13 12.61 -23.30
C HIS A 159 -12.56 11.40 -22.58
N ILE A 160 -12.97 11.20 -21.32
CA ILE A 160 -12.45 10.14 -20.45
C ILE A 160 -13.45 8.99 -20.37
N LEU A 161 -13.04 7.78 -20.72
CA LEU A 161 -13.79 6.57 -20.41
C LEU A 161 -13.35 6.05 -19.05
N ASN A 162 -14.26 6.04 -18.07
CA ASN A 162 -13.99 5.45 -16.77
C ASN A 162 -14.59 4.04 -16.64
N ILE A 163 -13.75 3.04 -16.45
CA ILE A 163 -14.13 1.66 -16.09
C ILE A 163 -14.05 1.52 -14.58
N GLY A 164 -15.12 1.05 -13.92
CA GLY A 164 -15.14 1.04 -12.47
C GLY A 164 -16.22 0.18 -11.81
N ASP A 165 -16.35 0.36 -10.50
CA ASP A 165 -17.31 -0.33 -9.65
C ASP A 165 -18.35 0.64 -9.04
N SER A 166 -18.83 0.39 -7.81
CA SER A 166 -19.80 1.26 -7.12
C SER A 166 -19.23 2.63 -6.78
N LEU A 167 -17.92 2.80 -6.67
CA LEU A 167 -17.28 4.12 -6.52
C LEU A 167 -17.37 4.96 -7.79
N SER A 168 -17.74 4.34 -8.91
CA SER A 168 -17.85 4.95 -10.25
C SER A 168 -19.27 4.88 -10.85
N ASP A 169 -20.26 4.30 -10.17
CA ASP A 169 -21.61 4.15 -10.69
C ASP A 169 -22.42 5.44 -10.48
N SER A 170 -22.23 6.41 -11.37
CA SER A 170 -22.89 7.73 -11.37
C SER A 170 -22.66 8.55 -10.10
N THR A 171 -21.44 8.53 -9.58
CA THR A 171 -21.07 9.17 -8.31
C THR A 171 -20.70 10.67 -8.47
N PRO A 172 -20.74 11.47 -7.39
CA PRO A 172 -20.57 12.93 -7.49
C PRO A 172 -19.21 13.43 -8.02
N TRP A 173 -18.16 12.60 -8.00
CA TRP A 173 -16.83 13.05 -8.40
C TRP A 173 -16.73 13.39 -9.89
N TYR A 174 -17.52 12.75 -10.75
CA TYR A 174 -17.58 13.07 -12.19
C TYR A 174 -17.95 14.54 -12.42
N GLU A 175 -19.07 14.96 -11.83
CA GLU A 175 -19.59 16.33 -12.01
C GLU A 175 -18.60 17.36 -11.45
N GLU A 176 -17.92 17.03 -10.35
CA GLU A 176 -16.92 17.92 -9.75
C GLU A 176 -15.67 18.05 -10.63
N VAL A 177 -15.12 16.96 -11.18
CA VAL A 177 -13.98 17.04 -12.10
C VAL A 177 -14.34 17.84 -13.36
N THR A 178 -15.53 17.62 -13.92
CA THR A 178 -16.02 18.44 -15.06
C THR A 178 -16.16 19.91 -14.67
N ARG A 179 -16.62 20.21 -13.45
CA ARG A 179 -16.73 21.59 -12.95
C ARG A 179 -15.36 22.23 -12.75
N LEU A 180 -14.42 21.54 -12.11
CA LEU A 180 -13.07 22.03 -11.84
C LEU A 180 -12.27 22.29 -13.11
N SER A 181 -12.53 21.52 -14.17
CA SER A 181 -11.89 21.70 -15.48
C SER A 181 -12.56 22.74 -16.38
N ASP A 182 -13.54 23.51 -15.88
CA ASP A 182 -14.40 24.40 -16.66
C ASP A 182 -15.07 23.71 -17.87
N GLY A 183 -15.44 22.44 -17.71
CA GLY A 183 -16.08 21.64 -18.75
C GLY A 183 -15.14 21.05 -19.80
N ARG A 184 -13.82 21.18 -19.64
CA ARG A 184 -12.83 20.58 -20.55
C ARG A 184 -12.70 19.08 -20.38
N VAL A 185 -12.85 18.57 -19.16
CA VAL A 185 -12.98 17.13 -18.93
C VAL A 185 -14.45 16.75 -19.02
N THR A 186 -14.74 15.83 -19.93
CA THR A 186 -16.04 15.19 -20.04
C THR A 186 -15.86 13.68 -20.00
N PHE A 187 -16.86 12.98 -19.48
CA PHE A 187 -16.82 11.53 -19.38
C PHE A 187 -17.69 10.90 -20.45
N VAL A 188 -17.25 9.74 -20.95
CA VAL A 188 -17.93 8.96 -21.99
C VAL A 188 -18.09 7.51 -21.54
N GLY A 189 -19.07 6.81 -22.12
CA GLY A 189 -19.40 5.44 -21.78
C GLY A 189 -20.81 5.09 -22.26
N THR A 190 -21.26 3.88 -21.99
CA THR A 190 -22.61 3.42 -22.32
C THR A 190 -23.60 3.54 -21.15
N ARG A 191 -23.09 3.73 -19.93
CA ARG A 191 -23.88 3.90 -18.70
C ARG A 191 -23.82 5.35 -18.21
N GLY A 192 -24.71 5.68 -17.28
CA GLY A 192 -24.78 7.01 -16.64
C GLY A 192 -25.57 8.04 -17.44
N SER A 193 -25.39 9.32 -17.13
CA SER A 193 -26.06 10.41 -17.84
C SER A 193 -25.28 11.73 -17.79
N LYS A 194 -25.45 12.57 -18.82
CA LYS A 194 -24.84 13.91 -18.93
C LYS A 194 -23.32 13.88 -18.74
N ASN A 195 -22.82 14.49 -17.66
CA ASN A 195 -21.41 14.64 -17.38
C ASN A 195 -20.83 13.46 -16.58
N ALA A 196 -21.63 12.45 -16.29
CA ALA A 196 -21.23 11.23 -15.57
C ALA A 196 -21.53 10.00 -16.44
N MET A 197 -21.18 10.02 -17.72
CA MET A 197 -21.18 8.80 -18.53
C MET A 197 -20.00 7.92 -18.12
N HIS A 198 -20.19 6.61 -17.99
CA HIS A 198 -19.16 5.73 -17.46
C HIS A 198 -19.36 4.28 -17.89
N GLU A 199 -18.43 3.44 -17.46
CA GLU A 199 -18.51 1.99 -17.40
C GLU A 199 -18.32 1.48 -15.97
N GLY A 200 -18.80 2.23 -14.96
CA GLY A 200 -18.98 1.77 -13.58
C GLY A 200 -20.15 0.78 -13.40
N ARG A 201 -19.93 -0.33 -12.69
CA ARG A 201 -20.97 -1.32 -12.32
C ARG A 201 -20.85 -1.69 -10.84
N SER A 202 -21.85 -1.36 -10.04
CA SER A 202 -21.81 -1.63 -8.59
C SER A 202 -21.59 -3.12 -8.28
N GLY A 203 -20.53 -3.43 -7.52
CA GLY A 203 -20.16 -4.79 -7.12
C GLY A 203 -19.24 -5.54 -8.07
N PHE A 204 -18.92 -5.00 -9.25
CA PHE A 204 -17.96 -5.62 -10.16
C PHE A 204 -16.54 -5.52 -9.60
N SER A 205 -15.79 -6.61 -9.72
CA SER A 205 -14.35 -6.71 -9.59
C SER A 205 -13.66 -6.59 -10.96
N ILE A 206 -12.34 -6.58 -10.97
CA ILE A 206 -11.55 -6.63 -12.22
C ILE A 206 -11.81 -7.93 -12.97
N CYS A 207 -11.90 -9.05 -12.26
CA CYS A 207 -12.19 -10.37 -12.84
C CYS A 207 -13.55 -10.41 -13.55
N ASP A 208 -14.55 -9.70 -13.02
CA ASP A 208 -15.87 -9.63 -13.65
C ASP A 208 -15.79 -8.96 -15.04
N TYR A 209 -14.92 -7.97 -15.22
CA TYR A 209 -14.66 -7.34 -16.53
C TYR A 209 -13.85 -8.22 -17.49
N LEU A 210 -13.13 -9.22 -17.00
CA LEU A 210 -12.37 -10.16 -17.83
C LEU A 210 -13.18 -11.38 -18.29
N THR A 211 -14.38 -11.57 -17.73
CA THR A 211 -15.18 -12.78 -17.89
C THR A 211 -16.58 -12.48 -18.39
N GLU A 212 -17.34 -13.52 -18.78
CA GLU A 212 -18.73 -13.36 -19.23
C GLU A 212 -19.68 -13.05 -18.06
N THR A 213 -19.65 -11.81 -17.58
CA THR A 213 -20.39 -11.40 -16.38
C THR A 213 -21.56 -10.48 -16.72
N ASP A 214 -22.77 -10.94 -16.38
CA ASP A 214 -24.02 -10.16 -16.48
C ASP A 214 -24.13 -9.12 -15.36
N TYR A 215 -24.79 -7.98 -15.66
CA TYR A 215 -25.13 -6.97 -14.65
C TYR A 215 -26.65 -6.76 -14.47
N PRO A 216 -27.34 -7.70 -13.78
CA PRO A 216 -28.80 -7.72 -13.73
C PRO A 216 -29.42 -6.56 -12.92
N TYR A 217 -28.66 -5.90 -12.04
CA TYR A 217 -29.19 -4.79 -11.21
C TYR A 217 -29.68 -3.61 -12.03
N ALA A 218 -29.12 -3.39 -13.22
CA ALA A 218 -29.57 -2.36 -14.17
C ALA A 218 -30.33 -2.96 -15.38
N GLY A 219 -30.68 -4.25 -15.35
CA GLY A 219 -31.26 -4.94 -16.49
C GLY A 219 -30.32 -5.04 -17.70
N GLU A 220 -29.02 -4.93 -17.46
CA GLU A 220 -27.96 -5.10 -18.45
C GLU A 220 -27.60 -6.58 -18.53
N GLY A 221 -27.30 -7.07 -19.75
CA GLY A 221 -26.69 -8.39 -19.94
C GLY A 221 -25.20 -8.34 -19.63
N VAL A 222 -24.43 -9.13 -20.37
CA VAL A 222 -22.96 -9.14 -20.29
C VAL A 222 -22.41 -7.75 -20.63
N HIS A 223 -21.42 -7.29 -19.86
CA HIS A 223 -20.79 -5.99 -20.07
C HIS A 223 -20.16 -5.87 -21.47
N GLY A 224 -20.15 -4.65 -22.03
CA GLY A 224 -19.76 -4.40 -23.43
C GLY A 224 -18.29 -4.67 -23.78
N PHE A 225 -17.41 -4.86 -22.79
CA PHE A 225 -16.01 -5.24 -23.02
C PHE A 225 -15.79 -6.73 -23.26
N TYR A 226 -16.74 -7.61 -22.92
CA TYR A 226 -16.57 -9.04 -23.16
C TYR A 226 -16.85 -9.34 -24.64
N ASN A 227 -15.83 -9.74 -25.37
CA ASN A 227 -15.98 -10.19 -26.75
C ASN A 227 -16.26 -11.70 -26.78
N PRO A 228 -17.48 -12.15 -27.14
CA PRO A 228 -17.81 -13.57 -27.16
C PRO A 228 -17.04 -14.37 -28.22
N ALA A 229 -16.41 -13.71 -29.19
CA ALA A 229 -15.59 -14.38 -30.20
C ALA A 229 -14.18 -14.74 -29.67
N THR A 230 -13.63 -13.94 -28.75
CA THR A 230 -12.31 -14.17 -28.13
C THR A 230 -12.44 -14.77 -26.73
N GLY A 231 -13.59 -14.60 -26.07
CA GLY A 231 -13.90 -15.12 -24.75
C GLY A 231 -13.28 -14.33 -23.60
N GLY A 232 -13.03 -13.02 -23.79
CA GLY A 232 -12.40 -12.17 -22.78
C GLY A 232 -12.59 -10.68 -23.02
N PHE A 233 -11.94 -9.87 -22.17
CA PHE A 233 -11.91 -8.41 -22.29
C PHE A 233 -11.26 -7.98 -23.60
N ASP A 234 -11.94 -7.10 -24.33
CA ASP A 234 -11.50 -6.60 -25.63
C ASP A 234 -11.92 -5.14 -25.82
N PHE A 235 -10.94 -4.25 -25.73
CA PHE A 235 -11.16 -2.82 -25.86
C PHE A 235 -11.52 -2.41 -27.30
N SER A 236 -10.95 -3.07 -28.31
CA SER A 236 -11.30 -2.82 -29.71
C SER A 236 -12.76 -3.17 -29.98
N TYR A 237 -13.20 -4.35 -29.52
CA TYR A 237 -14.59 -4.79 -29.60
C TYR A 237 -15.56 -3.82 -28.91
N TYR A 238 -15.21 -3.34 -27.71
CA TYR A 238 -16.01 -2.35 -27.01
C TYR A 238 -16.19 -1.07 -27.86
N LYS A 239 -15.09 -0.53 -28.40
CA LYS A 239 -15.14 0.69 -29.23
C LYS A 239 -16.00 0.48 -30.48
N GLU A 240 -15.83 -0.65 -31.17
CA GLU A 240 -16.58 -0.96 -32.39
C GLU A 240 -18.08 -1.15 -32.14
N THR A 241 -18.45 -1.81 -31.06
CA THR A 241 -19.85 -2.16 -30.78
C THR A 241 -20.64 -1.04 -30.12
N THR A 242 -19.98 -0.19 -29.35
CA THR A 242 -20.62 0.92 -28.63
C THR A 242 -20.51 2.26 -29.36
N GLY A 243 -19.49 2.41 -30.23
CA GLY A 243 -19.14 3.68 -30.86
C GLY A 243 -18.50 4.69 -29.90
N VAL A 244 -18.11 4.26 -28.69
CA VAL A 244 -17.41 5.11 -27.71
C VAL A 244 -15.93 5.15 -28.05
N HIS A 245 -15.42 6.35 -28.35
CA HIS A 245 -14.00 6.58 -28.66
C HIS A 245 -13.43 7.63 -27.70
N PRO A 246 -12.85 7.21 -26.55
CA PRO A 246 -12.26 8.14 -25.60
C PRO A 246 -10.86 8.59 -26.02
N ASP A 247 -10.44 9.74 -25.47
CA ASP A 247 -9.07 10.24 -25.55
C ASP A 247 -8.18 9.68 -24.42
N VAL A 248 -8.81 9.24 -23.32
CA VAL A 248 -8.16 8.74 -22.10
C VAL A 248 -8.98 7.60 -21.51
N VAL A 249 -8.32 6.58 -20.98
CA VAL A 249 -8.96 5.55 -20.15
C VAL A 249 -8.61 5.77 -18.70
N GLN A 250 -9.62 5.76 -17.82
CA GLN A 250 -9.43 5.69 -16.38
C GLN A 250 -9.99 4.36 -15.86
N ILE A 251 -9.25 3.71 -14.98
CA ILE A 251 -9.69 2.49 -14.28
C ILE A 251 -9.74 2.81 -12.78
N PHE A 252 -10.95 2.76 -12.21
CA PHE A 252 -11.17 2.91 -10.78
C PHE A 252 -11.83 1.64 -10.25
N LEU A 253 -11.00 0.61 -10.12
CA LEU A 253 -11.32 -0.74 -9.68
C LEU A 253 -10.39 -1.17 -8.55
N GLY A 254 -10.73 -2.30 -7.94
CA GLY A 254 -9.95 -2.90 -6.86
C GLY A 254 -10.74 -2.96 -5.56
N LYS A 255 -11.88 -2.27 -5.42
CA LYS A 255 -12.67 -2.37 -4.19
C LYS A 255 -13.24 -3.78 -3.99
N ASN A 256 -13.79 -4.35 -5.05
CA ASN A 256 -14.37 -5.70 -5.02
C ASN A 256 -13.33 -6.74 -5.46
N GLY A 257 -13.34 -7.89 -4.78
CA GLY A 257 -12.44 -9.01 -5.10
C GLY A 257 -11.01 -8.87 -4.56
N MET A 258 -10.73 -7.85 -3.74
CA MET A 258 -9.43 -7.66 -3.12
C MET A 258 -9.13 -8.74 -2.07
N SER A 259 -7.87 -9.13 -1.97
CA SER A 259 -7.38 -10.11 -1.00
C SER A 259 -6.02 -9.70 -0.47
N LEU A 260 -5.56 -10.32 0.63
CA LEU A 260 -4.21 -10.10 1.16
C LEU A 260 -3.11 -10.54 0.18
N ASP A 261 -3.43 -11.45 -0.75
CA ASP A 261 -2.62 -11.67 -1.94
C ASP A 261 -3.13 -10.75 -3.05
N SER A 262 -2.42 -9.65 -3.30
CA SER A 262 -2.76 -8.68 -4.35
C SER A 262 -2.42 -9.19 -5.75
N LYS A 263 -1.56 -10.22 -5.87
CA LYS A 263 -1.00 -10.65 -7.16
C LYS A 263 -2.07 -11.01 -8.19
N PRO A 264 -3.11 -11.83 -7.89
CA PRO A 264 -4.12 -12.17 -8.90
C PRO A 264 -4.85 -10.94 -9.43
N GLY A 265 -5.21 -10.00 -8.56
CA GLY A 265 -5.88 -8.77 -8.97
C GLY A 265 -4.99 -7.85 -9.82
N ILE A 266 -3.70 -7.76 -9.50
CA ILE A 266 -2.73 -6.98 -10.28
C ILE A 266 -2.48 -7.63 -11.65
N ASP A 267 -2.37 -8.95 -11.72
CA ASP A 267 -2.26 -9.68 -12.99
C ASP A 267 -3.49 -9.41 -13.88
N TRP A 268 -4.70 -9.42 -13.32
CA TRP A 268 -5.92 -9.08 -14.04
C TRP A 268 -5.98 -7.62 -14.50
N LEU A 269 -5.55 -6.68 -13.64
CA LEU A 269 -5.47 -5.27 -14.03
C LEU A 269 -4.47 -5.08 -15.18
N LYS A 270 -3.35 -5.80 -15.12
CA LYS A 270 -2.33 -5.79 -16.16
C LYS A 270 -2.88 -6.33 -17.48
N GLU A 271 -3.69 -7.39 -17.45
CA GLU A 271 -4.36 -7.91 -18.64
C GLU A 271 -5.24 -6.85 -19.32
N MET A 272 -6.04 -6.09 -18.53
CA MET A 272 -6.83 -4.98 -19.07
C MET A 272 -5.95 -3.87 -19.67
N VAL A 273 -4.91 -3.44 -18.95
CA VAL A 273 -3.98 -2.39 -19.40
C VAL A 273 -3.26 -2.81 -20.69
N ASP A 274 -2.76 -4.04 -20.75
CA ASP A 274 -2.08 -4.56 -21.93
C ASP A 274 -3.03 -4.64 -23.14
N ASN A 275 -4.28 -5.07 -22.94
CA ASN A 275 -5.29 -5.11 -24.01
C ASN A 275 -5.66 -3.72 -24.54
N ILE A 276 -5.81 -2.73 -23.64
CA ILE A 276 -6.04 -1.32 -24.03
C ILE A 276 -4.84 -0.80 -24.82
N ARG A 277 -3.62 -1.06 -24.34
CA ARG A 277 -2.38 -0.61 -24.98
C ARG A 277 -2.14 -1.29 -26.34
N GLU A 278 -2.54 -2.55 -26.51
CA GLU A 278 -2.49 -3.23 -27.81
C GLU A 278 -3.44 -2.56 -28.83
N THR A 279 -4.62 -2.14 -28.37
CA THR A 279 -5.63 -1.48 -29.21
C THR A 279 -5.26 -0.03 -29.52
N GLU A 280 -4.78 0.71 -28.52
CA GLU A 280 -4.42 2.13 -28.58
C GLU A 280 -3.06 2.37 -27.90
N PRO A 281 -1.93 2.25 -28.63
CA PRO A 281 -0.59 2.29 -28.04
C PRO A 281 -0.27 3.57 -27.25
N ASP A 282 -0.82 4.71 -27.68
CA ASP A 282 -0.47 6.03 -27.12
C ASP A 282 -1.57 6.60 -26.20
N ILE A 283 -2.65 5.86 -25.92
CA ILE A 283 -3.74 6.37 -25.07
C ILE A 283 -3.23 6.52 -23.62
N PRO A 284 -3.43 7.67 -22.96
CA PRO A 284 -3.15 7.80 -21.55
C PRO A 284 -4.08 6.90 -20.72
N ILE A 285 -3.51 6.19 -19.75
CA ILE A 285 -4.26 5.34 -18.82
C ILE A 285 -4.08 5.87 -17.39
N TYR A 286 -5.17 6.14 -16.69
CA TYR A 286 -5.15 6.56 -15.30
C TYR A 286 -5.68 5.43 -14.42
N LEU A 287 -4.89 5.04 -13.41
CA LEU A 287 -5.28 4.01 -12.45
C LEU A 287 -5.54 4.65 -11.10
N VAL A 288 -6.80 4.65 -10.66
CA VAL A 288 -7.18 5.21 -9.36
C VAL A 288 -6.96 4.16 -8.29
N GLN A 289 -6.07 4.44 -7.34
CA GLN A 289 -5.86 3.58 -6.17
C GLN A 289 -7.11 3.63 -5.29
N THR A 290 -7.70 2.46 -5.01
CA THR A 290 -8.98 2.39 -4.30
C THR A 290 -8.87 2.83 -2.84
N ILE A 291 -9.95 3.42 -2.32
CA ILE A 291 -9.98 4.05 -1.00
C ILE A 291 -10.01 3.03 0.14
N TYR A 292 -9.45 3.43 1.28
CA TYR A 292 -9.60 2.73 2.55
C TYR A 292 -11.06 2.78 3.03
N MET A 293 -11.47 1.77 3.81
CA MET A 293 -12.81 1.70 4.40
C MET A 293 -12.97 2.62 5.59
N GLY A 294 -14.23 2.93 5.92
CA GLY A 294 -14.61 3.52 7.19
C GLY A 294 -14.17 2.66 8.38
N ASP A 295 -14.32 3.21 9.59
CA ASP A 295 -14.02 2.49 10.83
C ASP A 295 -14.85 1.19 10.99
N GLN A 296 -14.56 0.45 12.07
CA GLN A 296 -15.28 -0.80 12.34
C GLN A 296 -16.80 -0.59 12.53
N ASN A 297 -17.25 0.59 12.94
CA ASN A 297 -18.67 0.90 13.02
C ASN A 297 -19.27 1.00 11.61
N GLY A 298 -18.61 1.70 10.69
CA GLY A 298 -19.03 1.80 9.30
C GLY A 298 -19.07 0.44 8.61
N ILE A 299 -18.04 -0.38 8.79
CA ILE A 299 -18.01 -1.76 8.26
C ILE A 299 -19.17 -2.60 8.84
N GLY A 300 -19.40 -2.51 10.15
CA GLY A 300 -20.47 -3.24 10.82
C GLY A 300 -21.88 -2.72 10.50
N GLY A 301 -22.01 -1.44 10.15
CA GLY A 301 -23.25 -0.77 9.79
C GLY A 301 -23.72 -1.08 8.37
N GLU A 302 -22.84 -1.58 7.50
CA GLU A 302 -23.19 -1.98 6.14
C GLU A 302 -24.20 -3.14 6.15
N THR A 303 -25.37 -2.93 5.56
CA THR A 303 -26.43 -3.94 5.48
C THR A 303 -26.82 -4.30 4.05
N ASP A 304 -27.19 -5.55 3.84
CA ASP A 304 -27.84 -5.99 2.61
C ASP A 304 -29.26 -5.40 2.50
N GLY A 305 -29.90 -5.58 1.34
CA GLY A 305 -31.28 -5.13 1.11
C GLY A 305 -32.35 -5.77 2.02
N LYS A 306 -31.96 -6.65 2.96
CA LYS A 306 -32.82 -7.27 3.97
C LYS A 306 -32.45 -6.85 5.40
N GLY A 307 -31.55 -5.88 5.57
CA GLY A 307 -31.11 -5.35 6.86
C GLY A 307 -30.18 -6.27 7.64
N ARG A 308 -29.54 -7.26 6.99
CA ARG A 308 -28.52 -8.12 7.59
C ARG A 308 -27.15 -7.53 7.29
N SER A 309 -26.15 -7.70 8.15
CA SER A 309 -24.79 -7.25 7.85
C SER A 309 -24.32 -7.80 6.50
N ALA A 310 -23.92 -6.90 5.59
CA ALA A 310 -23.41 -7.26 4.27
C ALA A 310 -21.95 -7.74 4.33
N LEU A 311 -21.22 -7.31 5.36
CA LEU A 311 -19.78 -7.50 5.51
C LEU A 311 -19.45 -8.37 6.74
N ASN A 312 -20.22 -9.42 6.97
CA ASN A 312 -19.96 -10.36 8.07
C ASN A 312 -18.55 -10.96 7.95
N GLY A 313 -17.74 -10.79 9.00
CA GLY A 313 -16.37 -11.29 9.06
C GLY A 313 -15.31 -10.29 8.60
N TYR A 314 -15.70 -9.13 8.08
CA TYR A 314 -14.79 -8.05 7.71
C TYR A 314 -14.40 -7.26 8.95
N TYR A 315 -13.11 -6.93 9.06
CA TYR A 315 -12.59 -6.11 10.13
C TYR A 315 -11.55 -5.13 9.61
N LYS A 316 -11.51 -3.94 10.22
CA LYS A 316 -10.77 -2.78 9.69
C LYS A 316 -9.32 -3.08 9.34
N ALA A 317 -8.59 -3.78 10.22
CA ALA A 317 -7.16 -4.04 10.03
C ALA A 317 -6.87 -4.84 8.75
N GLU A 318 -7.63 -5.90 8.46
CA GLU A 318 -7.43 -6.70 7.25
C GLU A 318 -7.86 -5.93 5.99
N GLU A 319 -8.94 -5.16 6.06
CA GLU A 319 -9.37 -4.34 4.92
C GLU A 319 -8.37 -3.22 4.60
N ASP A 320 -7.73 -2.64 5.62
CA ASP A 320 -6.67 -1.66 5.44
C ASP A 320 -5.40 -2.29 4.85
N GLU A 321 -5.00 -3.47 5.36
CA GLU A 321 -3.84 -4.20 4.83
C GLU A 321 -4.03 -4.56 3.36
N LYS A 322 -5.23 -5.01 2.99
CA LYS A 322 -5.59 -5.30 1.59
C LYS A 322 -5.39 -4.06 0.72
N VAL A 323 -5.94 -2.89 1.11
CA VAL A 323 -5.83 -1.64 0.33
C VAL A 323 -4.37 -1.16 0.28
N PHE A 324 -3.63 -1.28 1.37
CA PHE A 324 -2.21 -0.93 1.43
C PHE A 324 -1.37 -1.79 0.47
N LEU A 325 -1.50 -3.12 0.54
CA LEU A 325 -0.79 -4.06 -0.33
C LEU A 325 -1.19 -3.90 -1.79
N TRP A 326 -2.47 -3.65 -2.07
CA TRP A 326 -2.96 -3.32 -3.41
C TRP A 326 -2.31 -2.06 -3.97
N THR A 327 -2.29 -0.99 -3.17
CA THR A 327 -1.73 0.31 -3.53
C THR A 327 -0.25 0.22 -3.87
N LYS A 328 0.53 -0.48 -3.04
CA LYS A 328 1.96 -0.73 -3.26
C LYS A 328 2.20 -1.60 -4.51
N ALA A 329 1.43 -2.68 -4.68
CA ALA A 329 1.59 -3.57 -5.82
C ALA A 329 1.18 -2.91 -7.16
N MET A 330 0.22 -1.97 -7.15
CA MET A 330 -0.08 -1.13 -8.32
C MET A 330 1.11 -0.25 -8.70
N ASP A 331 1.79 0.36 -7.72
CA ASP A 331 2.97 1.18 -7.97
C ASP A 331 4.13 0.35 -8.55
N GLU A 332 4.41 -0.81 -7.96
CA GLU A 332 5.43 -1.73 -8.45
C GLU A 332 5.16 -2.21 -9.88
N ALA A 333 3.90 -2.42 -10.25
CA ALA A 333 3.53 -2.93 -11.56
C ALA A 333 3.42 -1.85 -12.65
N PHE A 334 3.00 -0.63 -12.30
CA PHE A 334 2.60 0.39 -13.27
C PHE A 334 3.25 1.77 -13.07
N GLY A 335 3.87 2.05 -11.92
CA GLY A 335 4.34 3.39 -11.56
C GLY A 335 5.47 3.94 -12.45
N GLU A 336 6.19 3.08 -13.17
CA GLU A 336 7.20 3.47 -14.18
C GLU A 336 6.74 3.26 -15.62
N MET A 337 5.48 2.84 -15.85
CA MET A 337 4.98 2.58 -17.18
C MET A 337 4.63 3.89 -17.89
N GLU A 338 5.18 4.07 -19.09
CA GLU A 338 4.95 5.28 -19.88
C GLU A 338 3.45 5.49 -20.17
N GLN A 339 2.98 6.73 -20.01
CA GLN A 339 1.57 7.12 -20.16
C GLN A 339 0.59 6.30 -19.31
N VAL A 340 1.06 5.75 -18.19
CA VAL A 340 0.22 5.24 -17.11
C VAL A 340 0.45 6.09 -15.88
N TYR A 341 -0.63 6.61 -15.30
CA TYR A 341 -0.57 7.54 -14.18
C TYR A 341 -1.38 7.00 -13.02
N LEU A 342 -0.79 6.96 -11.83
CA LEU A 342 -1.47 6.54 -10.61
C LEU A 342 -2.13 7.75 -9.94
N ILE A 343 -3.40 7.61 -9.58
CA ILE A 343 -4.13 8.61 -8.81
C ILE A 343 -4.21 8.12 -7.36
N PRO A 344 -3.59 8.83 -6.39
CA PRO A 344 -3.37 8.32 -5.04
C PRO A 344 -4.59 8.50 -4.13
N ALA A 345 -5.80 8.19 -4.61
CA ALA A 345 -7.02 8.36 -3.84
C ALA A 345 -7.01 7.52 -2.55
N ALA A 346 -6.34 6.37 -2.54
CA ALA A 346 -6.06 5.57 -1.35
C ALA A 346 -5.33 6.37 -0.25
N LEU A 347 -4.39 7.23 -0.61
CA LEU A 347 -3.57 7.98 0.34
C LEU A 347 -4.21 9.32 0.72
N THR A 348 -5.03 9.88 -0.18
CA THR A 348 -5.60 11.23 -0.02
C THR A 348 -7.02 11.27 0.53
N PHE A 349 -7.72 10.14 0.57
CA PHE A 349 -9.09 10.06 1.06
C PHE A 349 -9.14 9.97 2.60
N ASP A 350 -9.93 10.79 3.30
CA ASP A 350 -10.10 10.70 4.77
C ASP A 350 -11.03 9.54 5.14
N SER A 351 -10.49 8.33 5.28
CA SER A 351 -11.28 7.16 5.64
C SER A 351 -11.99 7.25 6.99
N ALA A 352 -11.59 8.16 7.89
CA ALA A 352 -12.23 8.30 9.19
C ALA A 352 -13.46 9.23 9.17
N TYR A 353 -13.53 10.19 8.23
CA TYR A 353 -14.55 11.25 8.26
C TYR A 353 -15.37 11.41 6.98
N ASN A 354 -14.97 10.76 5.88
CA ASN A 354 -15.64 10.94 4.58
C ASN A 354 -16.70 9.88 4.25
N PHE A 355 -17.26 9.25 5.27
CA PHE A 355 -18.41 8.37 5.19
C PHE A 355 -19.64 8.97 5.86
N ARG A 356 -20.82 8.39 5.64
CA ARG A 356 -22.06 8.86 6.28
C ARG A 356 -22.03 8.50 7.77
N ALA A 357 -22.32 9.47 8.63
CA ALA A 357 -22.42 9.27 10.08
C ALA A 357 -23.81 9.65 10.60
N GLY A 358 -24.29 8.87 11.56
CA GLY A 358 -25.50 9.12 12.34
C GLY A 358 -25.17 9.46 13.80
N ILE A 359 -26.15 10.01 14.53
CA ILE A 359 -26.02 10.23 15.97
C ILE A 359 -26.73 9.10 16.72
N GLU A 360 -25.97 8.30 17.46
CA GLU A 360 -26.49 7.16 18.22
C GLU A 360 -26.22 7.31 19.71
N LYS A 361 -26.94 6.54 20.54
CA LYS A 361 -26.65 6.49 21.99
C LYS A 361 -25.42 5.63 22.22
N VAL A 362 -24.53 6.09 23.10
CA VAL A 362 -23.30 5.34 23.46
C VAL A 362 -23.55 3.96 24.07
N ASN A 363 -24.78 3.69 24.52
CA ASN A 363 -25.31 2.36 24.77
C ASN A 363 -26.83 2.44 24.96
N ALA A 364 -27.49 1.27 24.99
CA ALA A 364 -28.95 1.15 25.08
C ALA A 364 -29.63 1.89 26.25
N ARG A 365 -28.89 2.24 27.32
CA ARG A 365 -29.43 2.90 28.51
C ARG A 365 -28.91 4.33 28.71
N SER A 366 -27.97 4.78 27.88
CA SER A 366 -27.37 6.10 28.03
C SER A 366 -28.24 7.19 27.40
N SER A 367 -28.20 8.38 27.99
CA SER A 367 -28.68 9.61 27.34
C SER A 367 -27.59 10.32 26.56
N ARG A 368 -26.31 9.92 26.72
CA ARG A 368 -25.20 10.44 25.93
C ARG A 368 -25.24 9.83 24.53
N THR A 369 -24.85 10.64 23.56
CA THR A 369 -24.77 10.24 22.16
C THR A 369 -23.37 10.44 21.61
N GLU A 370 -23.06 9.73 20.53
CA GLU A 370 -21.83 9.85 19.75
C GLU A 370 -22.16 9.80 18.25
N ALA A 371 -21.24 10.31 17.43
CA ALA A 371 -21.33 10.14 15.99
C ALA A 371 -20.75 8.78 15.62
N VAL A 372 -21.48 8.00 14.83
CA VAL A 372 -21.14 6.64 14.43
C VAL A 372 -21.29 6.54 12.92
N LEU A 373 -20.30 5.98 12.22
CA LEU A 373 -20.43 5.72 10.79
C LEU A 373 -21.55 4.70 10.54
N GLU A 374 -22.43 5.02 9.59
CA GLU A 374 -23.55 4.16 9.19
C GLU A 374 -23.17 3.17 8.08
N GLU A 375 -22.17 3.53 7.27
CA GLU A 375 -21.59 2.69 6.24
C GLU A 375 -20.09 2.98 6.12
N GLY A 376 -19.30 1.98 5.73
CA GLY A 376 -17.85 2.10 5.60
C GLY A 376 -17.35 1.85 4.17
N MET A 377 -18.26 1.64 3.22
CA MET A 377 -17.92 1.29 1.84
C MET A 377 -18.05 2.47 0.88
N HIS A 378 -19.15 3.22 0.91
CA HIS A 378 -19.39 4.31 -0.05
C HIS A 378 -19.21 5.69 0.61
N PRO A 379 -18.37 6.56 0.04
CA PRO A 379 -18.17 7.90 0.55
C PRO A 379 -19.45 8.72 0.65
N ASN A 380 -19.47 9.66 1.59
CA ASN A 380 -20.43 10.75 1.57
C ASN A 380 -20.06 11.73 0.43
N LYS A 381 -20.89 12.77 0.23
CA LYS A 381 -20.65 13.77 -0.83
C LYS A 381 -19.26 14.41 -0.72
N GLU A 382 -18.85 14.82 0.48
CA GLU A 382 -17.57 15.49 0.72
C GLU A 382 -16.39 14.56 0.40
N GLY A 383 -16.52 13.28 0.73
CA GLY A 383 -15.57 12.24 0.35
C GLY A 383 -15.39 12.09 -1.16
N TYR A 384 -16.48 12.06 -1.91
CA TYR A 384 -16.40 12.04 -3.37
C TYR A 384 -15.77 13.31 -3.94
N LEU A 385 -15.99 14.48 -3.33
CA LEU A 385 -15.32 15.71 -3.75
C LEU A 385 -13.81 15.68 -3.45
N GLN A 386 -13.40 15.07 -2.34
CA GLN A 386 -11.96 14.88 -2.05
C GLN A 386 -11.30 13.91 -3.05
N ILE A 387 -12.01 12.85 -3.47
CA ILE A 387 -11.56 11.98 -4.57
C ILE A 387 -11.41 12.80 -5.86
N ALA A 388 -12.39 13.66 -6.17
CA ALA A 388 -12.34 14.53 -7.34
C ALA A 388 -11.14 15.50 -7.31
N ASP A 389 -10.81 16.08 -6.15
CA ASP A 389 -9.65 16.96 -5.99
C ASP A 389 -8.33 16.21 -6.27
N SER A 390 -8.22 14.95 -5.85
CA SER A 390 -7.06 14.08 -6.12
C SER A 390 -6.94 13.77 -7.62
N ILE A 391 -8.04 13.32 -8.25
CA ILE A 391 -8.11 13.05 -9.70
C ILE A 391 -7.74 14.30 -10.50
N PHE A 392 -8.36 15.43 -10.19
CA PHE A 392 -8.16 16.69 -10.91
C PHE A 392 -6.73 17.21 -10.78
N SER A 393 -6.11 17.09 -9.60
CA SER A 393 -4.73 17.54 -9.39
C SER A 393 -3.75 16.73 -10.23
N VAL A 394 -3.92 15.41 -10.31
CA VAL A 394 -3.10 14.55 -11.19
C VAL A 394 -3.31 14.95 -12.65
N TYR A 395 -4.56 15.09 -13.09
CA TYR A 395 -4.87 15.51 -14.47
C TYR A 395 -4.19 16.82 -14.84
N CYS A 396 -4.20 17.82 -13.95
CA CYS A 396 -3.54 19.11 -14.22
C CYS A 396 -2.02 18.98 -14.40
N GLY A 397 -1.36 18.05 -13.69
CA GLY A 397 0.08 17.82 -13.82
C GLY A 397 0.46 16.98 -15.05
N THR A 398 -0.42 16.09 -15.50
CA THR A 398 -0.08 15.06 -16.49
C THR A 398 -0.74 15.24 -17.86
N MET A 399 -1.89 15.92 -17.94
CA MET A 399 -2.57 16.23 -19.22
C MET A 399 -1.97 17.50 -19.82
N ARG A 400 -1.01 17.34 -20.72
CA ARG A 400 -0.27 18.43 -21.37
C ARG A 400 -0.82 18.82 -22.72
#